data_AF-A0A1G2HVY8-F1
#
_entry.id   AF-A0A1G2HVY8-F1
#
_cell.length_a   1.000
_cell.length_b   1.000
_cell.length_c   1.000
_cell.angle_alpha   90.00
_cell.angle_beta   90.00
_cell.angle_gamma   90.00
#
_symmetry.space_group_name_H-M   'P 1'
#
loop_
_entity.id
_entity.type
_entity.pdbx_description
1 polymer ?
#
loop_
_entity_poly.entity_id
_entity_poly.type
_entity_poly.pdbx_seq_one_letter_code
_entity_poly.pdbx_strand_id
1 'polypeptide(L)'
;MNALQQEQHKQIEKIFWLGLQISFIFAIPAGIAVFAGKKVDAMLGTDGLATTIALATAFIFSWALVLVQYHRLNKKLKEVNRRIKENNHV
;
A
#
# COMPACT_ATOMS: atom_id res chain seq x y z
N MET A 1 21.93 -13.21 21.85
CA MET A 1 21.31 -12.00 21.25
C MET A 1 20.54 -11.30 22.37
N ASN A 2 20.81 -10.02 22.63
CA ASN A 2 20.13 -9.31 23.72
C ASN A 2 18.65 -9.10 23.40
N ALA A 3 17.77 -9.11 24.41
CA ALA A 3 16.32 -8.92 24.24
C ALA A 3 15.98 -7.65 23.41
N LEU A 4 16.72 -6.56 23.65
CA LEU A 4 16.60 -5.31 22.90
C LEU A 4 16.94 -5.44 21.40
N GLN A 5 17.95 -6.24 21.05
CA GLN A 5 18.32 -6.48 19.64
C GLN A 5 17.26 -7.34 18.94
N GLN A 6 16.66 -8.28 19.66
CA GLN A 6 15.60 -9.14 19.14
C GLN A 6 14.31 -8.34 18.88
N GLU A 7 14.02 -7.36 19.71
CA GLU A 7 12.89 -6.44 19.53
C GLU A 7 13.11 -5.47 18.36
N GLN A 8 14.31 -4.91 18.22
CA GLN A 8 14.68 -4.11 17.04
C GLN A 8 14.52 -4.90 15.75
N HIS A 9 14.99 -6.15 15.70
CA HIS A 9 14.88 -6.98 14.50
C HIS A 9 13.43 -7.24 14.11
N LYS A 10 12.55 -7.53 15.08
CA LYS A 10 11.11 -7.70 14.86
C LYS A 10 10.44 -6.43 14.31
N GLN A 11 10.88 -5.24 14.75
CA GLN A 11 10.33 -3.99 14.23
C GLN A 11 10.78 -3.72 12.79
N ILE A 12 12.07 -3.94 12.49
CA ILE A 12 12.61 -3.81 11.14
C ILE A 12 11.89 -4.75 10.18
N GLU A 13 11.70 -6.01 10.57
CA GLU A 13 11.00 -7.00 9.76
C GLU A 13 9.55 -6.57 9.47
N LYS A 14 8.82 -6.05 10.47
CA LYS A 14 7.47 -5.51 10.27
C LYS A 14 7.44 -4.33 9.30
N ILE A 15 8.39 -3.40 9.40
CA ILE A 15 8.50 -2.26 8.50
C ILE A 15 8.78 -2.74 7.08
N PHE A 16 9.68 -3.71 6.93
CA PHE A 16 10.01 -4.31 5.63
C PHE A 16 8.77 -4.93 4.98
N TRP A 17 8.03 -5.79 5.70
CA TRP A 17 6.81 -6.41 5.18
C TRP A 17 5.74 -5.38 4.82
N LEU A 18 5.59 -4.31 5.62
CA LEU A 18 4.67 -3.21 5.30
C LEU A 18 5.09 -2.49 4.02
N GLY A 19 6.38 -2.18 3.88
CA GLY A 19 6.93 -1.55 2.68
C GLY A 19 6.71 -2.42 1.44
N LEU A 20 7.01 -3.71 1.54
CA LEU A 20 6.80 -4.68 0.47
C LEU A 20 5.32 -4.79 0.07
N GLN A 21 4.41 -4.82 1.05
CA GLN A 21 2.97 -4.82 0.79
C GLN A 21 2.55 -3.56 0.03
N ILE A 22 3.03 -2.38 0.44
CA ILE A 22 2.76 -1.12 -0.26
C ILE A 22 3.34 -1.17 -1.69
N SER A 23 4.54 -1.70 -1.89
CA SER A 23 5.11 -1.86 -3.23
C SER A 23 4.21 -2.69 -4.15
N PHE A 24 3.60 -3.78 -3.67
CA PHE A 24 2.64 -4.55 -4.46
C PHE A 24 1.36 -3.78 -4.79
N ILE A 25 0.89 -2.91 -3.90
CA ILE A 25 -0.29 -2.05 -4.14
C ILE A 25 -0.05 -1.12 -5.34
N PHE A 26 1.19 -0.70 -5.60
CA PHE A 26 1.52 0.12 -6.77
C PHE A 26 1.95 -0.71 -7.98
N ALA A 27 2.76 -1.75 -7.79
CA ALA A 27 3.33 -2.53 -8.87
C ALA A 27 2.27 -3.30 -9.67
N ILE A 28 1.26 -3.88 -9.00
CA ILE A 28 0.22 -4.65 -9.67
C ILE A 28 -0.66 -3.76 -10.56
N PRO A 29 -1.26 -2.65 -10.06
CA PRO A 29 -2.04 -1.76 -10.91
C PRO A 29 -1.22 -1.11 -12.02
N ALA A 30 0.03 -0.71 -11.75
CA ALA A 30 0.91 -0.15 -12.77
C ALA A 30 1.21 -1.17 -13.89
N GLY A 31 1.51 -2.42 -13.54
CA GLY A 31 1.72 -3.49 -14.51
C GLY A 31 0.50 -3.73 -15.39
N ILE A 32 -0.70 -3.79 -14.79
CA ILE A 32 -1.97 -3.93 -15.51
C ILE A 32 -2.21 -2.73 -16.43
N ALA A 33 -1.96 -1.51 -15.95
CA ALA A 33 -2.15 -0.29 -16.72
C ALA A 33 -1.21 -0.21 -17.93
N VAL A 34 0.06 -0.60 -17.78
CA VAL A 34 1.00 -0.67 -18.92
C VAL A 34 0.54 -1.70 -19.95
N PHE A 35 0.15 -2.89 -19.50
CA PHE A 35 -0.27 -3.96 -20.40
C PHE A 35 -1.56 -3.58 -21.17
N ALA A 36 -2.58 -3.09 -20.45
CA ALA A 36 -3.83 -2.66 -21.04
C ALA A 36 -3.65 -1.42 -21.92
N GLY A 37 -2.90 -0.44 -21.43
CA GLY A 37 -2.60 0.81 -22.14
C GLY A 37 -1.91 0.56 -23.46
N LYS A 38 -0.86 -0.27 -23.50
CA LYS A 38 -0.14 -0.60 -24.74
C LYS A 38 -1.02 -1.29 -25.77
N LYS A 39 -1.93 -2.16 -25.32
CA LYS A 39 -2.88 -2.84 -26.21
C LYS A 39 -3.86 -1.84 -26.84
N VAL A 40 -4.34 -0.87 -26.05
CA VAL A 40 -5.24 0.18 -26.52
C VAL A 40 -4.51 1.15 -27.45
N ASP A 41 -3.27 1.55 -27.10
CA ASP A 41 -2.44 2.41 -27.93
C ASP A 41 -2.18 1.79 -29.31
N ALA A 42 -1.87 0.50 -29.36
CA ALA A 42 -1.70 -0.23 -30.62
C ALA A 42 -2.99 -0.33 -31.45
N MET A 43 -4.17 -0.36 -30.81
CA MET A 43 -5.47 -0.42 -31.50
C MET A 43 -5.91 0.95 -32.04
N LEU A 44 -5.66 2.02 -31.29
CA LEU A 44 -6.09 3.38 -31.63
C LEU A 44 -5.04 4.18 -32.40
N GLY A 45 -3.84 3.63 -32.57
CA GLY A 45 -2.71 4.34 -33.19
C GLY A 45 -2.25 5.54 -32.36
N THR A 46 -2.47 5.51 -31.05
CA THR A 46 -2.03 6.58 -30.14
C THR A 46 -0.61 6.28 -29.67
N ASP A 47 0.30 7.26 -29.80
CA ASP A 47 1.73 7.14 -29.42
C ASP A 47 1.94 7.13 -27.89
N GLY A 48 1.35 6.17 -27.18
CA GLY A 48 1.53 6.00 -25.74
C GLY A 48 0.61 6.86 -24.85
N LEU A 49 -0.31 7.63 -25.45
CA LEU A 49 -1.20 8.52 -24.72
C LEU A 49 -2.18 7.72 -23.83
N ALA A 50 -2.73 6.60 -24.32
CA ALA A 50 -3.63 5.77 -23.53
C ALA A 50 -2.89 5.08 -22.38
N THR A 51 -1.66 4.61 -22.60
CA THR A 51 -0.80 4.06 -21.54
C THR A 51 -0.51 5.10 -20.46
N THR A 52 -0.22 6.35 -20.86
CA THR A 52 0.07 7.44 -19.92
C THR A 52 -1.14 7.75 -19.04
N ILE A 53 -2.33 7.86 -19.64
CA ILE A 53 -3.58 8.09 -18.89
C ILE A 53 -3.86 6.90 -17.97
N ALA A 54 -3.74 5.67 -18.46
CA ALA A 54 -3.97 4.46 -17.66
C ALA A 54 -3.03 4.39 -16.44
N LEU A 55 -1.75 4.74 -16.62
CA LEU A 55 -0.77 4.82 -15.54
C LEU A 55 -1.14 5.90 -14.51
N ALA A 56 -1.55 7.09 -14.97
CA ALA A 56 -2.00 8.16 -14.09
C ALA A 56 -3.23 7.72 -13.26
N THR A 57 -4.21 7.07 -13.89
CA THR A 57 -5.38 6.54 -13.19
C THR A 57 -4.99 5.44 -12.19
N ALA A 58 -4.11 4.51 -12.56
CA ALA A 58 -3.63 3.45 -11.68
C ALA A 58 -2.87 4.02 -10.47
N PHE A 59 -2.09 5.08 -10.66
CA PHE A 59 -1.40 5.77 -9.57
C PHE A 59 -2.38 6.38 -8.56
N ILE A 60 -3.39 7.11 -9.04
CA ILE A 60 -4.45 7.70 -8.18
C ILE A 60 -5.19 6.60 -7.42
N PHE A 61 -5.55 5.51 -8.10
CA PHE A 61 -6.25 4.38 -7.49
C PHE A 61 -5.40 3.69 -6.41
N SER A 62 -4.09 3.53 -6.67
CA SER A 62 -3.15 2.94 -5.71
C SER A 62 -3.06 3.79 -4.43
N TRP A 63 -3.03 5.12 -4.56
CA TRP A 63 -3.07 6.02 -3.42
C TRP A 63 -4.37 5.90 -2.61
N ALA A 64 -5.52 5.80 -3.27
CA ALA A 64 -6.79 5.57 -2.58
C ALA A 64 -6.75 4.27 -1.75
N LEU A 65 -6.20 3.19 -2.29
CA LEU A 65 -6.03 1.92 -1.57
C LEU A 65 -5.10 2.06 -0.35
N VAL A 66 -3.99 2.77 -0.49
CA VAL A 66 -3.07 3.05 0.63
C VAL A 66 -3.79 3.82 1.74
N LEU A 67 -4.55 4.87 1.40
CA LEU A 67 -5.30 5.66 2.38
C LEU A 67 -6.36 4.82 3.10
N VAL A 68 -7.06 3.94 2.38
CA VAL A 68 -8.03 3.01 2.99
C VAL A 68 -7.34 2.05 3.95
N GLN A 69 -6.20 1.47 3.58
CA GLN A 69 -5.42 0.60 4.48
C GLN A 69 -4.96 1.37 5.71
N TYR A 70 -4.42 2.57 5.54
CA TYR A 70 -4.00 3.43 6.64
C TYR A 70 -5.15 3.75 7.60
N HIS A 71 -6.32 4.11 7.09
CA HIS A 71 -7.50 4.36 7.92
C HIS A 71 -7.96 3.12 8.69
N ARG A 72 -7.90 1.92 8.09
CA ARG A 72 -8.23 0.66 8.77
C ARG A 72 -7.24 0.36 9.89
N LEU A 73 -5.94 0.55 9.65
CA LEU A 73 -4.88 0.40 10.66
C LEU A 73 -5.05 1.40 11.81
N ASN A 74 -5.32 2.66 11.50
CA ASN A 74 -5.53 3.69 12.52
C ASN A 74 -6.78 3.41 13.37
N LYS A 75 -7.88 2.95 12.77
CA LYS A 75 -9.08 2.51 13.52
C LYS A 75 -8.76 1.36 14.47
N LYS A 76 -7.99 0.35 14.03
CA LYS A 76 -7.56 -0.76 14.88
C LYS A 76 -6.68 -0.29 16.04
N LEU A 77 -5.74 0.62 15.78
CA LEU A 77 -4.88 1.20 16.82
C LEU A 77 -5.68 1.98 17.86
N LYS A 78 -6.66 2.80 17.44
CA LYS A 78 -7.56 3.50 18.36
C LYS A 78 -8.35 2.55 19.25
N GLU A 79 -8.86 1.46 18.69
CA GLU A 79 -9.61 0.46 19.45
C GLU A 79 -8.72 -0.28 20.46
N VAL A 80 -7.49 -0.64 20.09
CA VAL A 80 -6.51 -1.25 21.01
C VAL A 80 -6.15 -0.28 22.14
N ASN A 81 -5.84 0.98 21.83
CA ASN A 81 -5.52 1.99 22.83
C ASN A 81 -6.70 2.27 23.77
N ARG A 82 -7.93 2.25 23.26
CA ARG A 82 -9.15 2.37 24.08
C ARG A 82 -9.24 1.23 25.11
N ARG A 83 -9.03 -0.02 24.68
CA ARG A 83 -9.04 -1.19 25.56
C ARG A 83 -7.91 -1.18 26.60
N ILE A 84 -6.72 -0.71 26.23
CA ILE A 84 -5.60 -0.57 27.19
C ILE A 84 -5.95 0.47 28.26
N LYS A 85 -6.58 1.59 27.88
CA LYS A 85 -7.01 2.62 28.84
C LYS A 85 -8.10 2.11 29.78
N GLU A 86 -9.05 1.32 29.27
CA GLU A 86 -10.11 0.69 30.07
C GLU A 86 -9.53 -0.33 31.07
N ASN A 87 -8.56 -1.15 30.65
CA ASN A 87 -7.92 -2.14 31.54
C ASN A 87 -6.92 -1.57 32.54
N ASN A 88 -6.30 -0.42 32.29
CA ASN A 88 -5.38 0.23 33.24
C ASN A 88 -6.09 1.10 34.30
N HIS A 89 -7.42 1.22 34.22
CA HIS A 89 -8.26 1.94 35.18
C HIS A 89 -9.13 1.00 36.05
N VAL A 90 -8.87 -0.32 36.00
CA VAL A 90 -9.42 -1.35 36.89
C VAL A 90 -8.28 -1.90 37.72
#